data_AF-A0A4Q1SWR1-F1
#
_entry.id   AF-A0A4Q1SWR1-F1
#
_cell.length_a   1.000
_cell.length_b   1.000
_cell.length_c   1.000
_cell.angle_alpha   90.00
_cell.angle_beta   90.00
_cell.angle_gamma   90.00
#
_symmetry.space_group_name_H-M   'P 1'
#
loop_
_entity.id
_entity.type
_entity.pdbx_description
1 polymer ?
#
loop_
_entity_poly.entity_id
_entity_poly.type
_entity_poly.pdbx_seq_one_letter_code
_entity_poly.pdbx_strand_id
1 'polypeptide(L)'
;MEKSVVFWQGKTAFLFSKKVATNSAIRILDLAMRVVGGSSLSRTLPLERWYRDVRAGLHNPPMDDSVTKLLAKRALDEGKL
;
A
#
# COMPACT_ATOMS: atom_id res chain seq x y z
N MET A 1 -28.77 10.25 -8.93
CA MET A 1 -28.03 10.16 -7.65
C MET A 1 -27.34 8.82 -7.43
N GLU A 2 -27.83 7.71 -7.98
CA GLU A 2 -27.30 6.36 -7.74
C GLU A 2 -25.92 6.07 -8.38
N LYS A 3 -25.62 6.67 -9.54
CA LYS A 3 -24.31 6.52 -10.21
C LYS A 3 -23.14 7.14 -9.43
N SER A 4 -23.40 8.10 -8.56
CA SER A 4 -22.39 8.78 -7.75
C SER A 4 -21.85 7.91 -6.63
N VAL A 5 -22.69 7.05 -6.06
CA VAL A 5 -22.35 6.15 -4.94
C VAL A 5 -21.48 4.99 -5.44
N VAL A 6 -21.84 4.37 -6.56
CA VAL A 6 -21.04 3.29 -7.18
C VAL A 6 -19.67 3.79 -7.67
N PHE A 7 -19.63 5.01 -8.24
CA PHE A 7 -18.38 5.64 -8.67
C PHE A 7 -17.44 5.99 -7.50
N TRP A 8 -18.00 6.32 -6.33
CA TRP A 8 -17.21 6.55 -5.10
C TRP A 8 -16.74 5.24 -4.44
N GLN A 9 -17.58 4.20 -4.43
CA GLN A 9 -17.23 2.87 -3.91
C GLN A 9 -16.01 2.28 -4.66
N GLY A 10 -15.98 2.39 -5.99
CA GLY A 10 -14.84 1.93 -6.80
C GLY A 10 -13.50 2.60 -6.45
N LYS A 11 -13.52 3.87 -6.03
CA LYS A 11 -12.31 4.59 -5.58
C LYS A 11 -11.81 4.08 -4.24
N THR A 12 -12.70 3.81 -3.28
CA THR A 12 -12.29 3.33 -1.94
C THR A 12 -11.66 1.94 -2.00
N ALA A 13 -12.24 1.02 -2.78
CA ALA A 13 -11.69 -0.32 -2.98
C ALA A 13 -10.31 -0.28 -3.64
N PHE A 14 -10.12 0.59 -4.66
CA PHE A 14 -8.82 0.81 -5.30
C PHE A 14 -7.78 1.35 -4.31
N LEU A 15 -8.11 2.40 -3.56
CA LEU A 15 -7.22 3.01 -2.57
C LEU A 15 -6.80 1.99 -1.51
N PHE A 16 -7.75 1.22 -0.97
CA PHE A 16 -7.50 0.17 -0.01
C PHE A 16 -6.61 -0.93 -0.58
N SER A 17 -6.90 -1.41 -1.79
CA SER A 17 -6.12 -2.47 -2.46
C SER A 17 -4.67 -2.04 -2.66
N LYS A 18 -4.43 -0.80 -3.13
CA LYS A 18 -3.08 -0.24 -3.28
C LYS A 18 -2.34 -0.19 -1.95
N LYS A 19 -2.98 0.28 -0.88
CA LYS A 19 -2.42 0.33 0.48
C LYS A 19 -2.05 -1.07 0.98
N VAL A 20 -2.99 -2.01 0.91
CA VAL A 20 -2.80 -3.40 1.38
C VAL A 20 -1.68 -4.08 0.62
N ALA A 21 -1.69 -4.02 -0.72
CA ALA A 21 -0.68 -4.67 -1.55
C ALA A 21 0.73 -4.12 -1.27
N THR A 22 0.87 -2.79 -1.22
CA THR A 22 2.17 -2.14 -1.00
C THR A 22 2.72 -2.47 0.40
N ASN A 23 1.93 -2.29 1.45
CA ASN A 23 2.38 -2.55 2.82
C ASN A 23 2.65 -4.04 3.07
N SER A 24 1.85 -4.93 2.47
CA SER A 24 2.08 -6.38 2.55
C SER A 24 3.39 -6.77 1.87
N ALA A 25 3.66 -6.24 0.67
CA ALA A 25 4.91 -6.48 -0.04
C ALA A 25 6.13 -6.01 0.77
N ILE A 26 6.05 -4.84 1.42
CA ILE A 26 7.11 -4.34 2.32
C ILE A 26 7.36 -5.34 3.45
N ARG A 27 6.29 -5.81 4.11
CA ARG A 27 6.40 -6.75 5.24
C ARG A 27 6.98 -8.10 4.81
N ILE A 28 6.55 -8.62 3.66
CA ILE A 28 7.06 -9.88 3.09
C ILE A 28 8.56 -9.75 2.81
N LEU A 29 8.99 -8.67 2.19
CA LEU A 29 10.40 -8.45 1.88
C LEU A 29 11.25 -8.29 3.14
N ASP A 30 10.79 -7.52 4.13
CA ASP A 30 11.49 -7.37 5.41
C ASP A 30 11.69 -8.73 6.11
N LEU A 31 10.65 -9.57 6.13
CA LEU A 31 10.75 -10.94 6.67
C LEU A 31 11.73 -11.80 5.86
N ALA A 32 11.64 -11.78 4.53
CA ALA A 32 12.52 -12.56 3.66
C ALA A 32 13.99 -12.15 3.82
N MET A 33 14.27 -10.85 3.87
CA MET A 33 15.62 -10.33 4.08
C MET A 33 16.19 -10.72 5.45
N ARG A 34 15.36 -10.74 6.50
CA ARG A 34 15.79 -11.24 7.82
C ARG A 34 16.12 -12.72 7.82
N VAL A 35 15.34 -13.54 7.13
CA VAL A 35 15.60 -14.98 6.99
C VAL A 35 16.92 -15.23 6.26
N VAL A 36 17.18 -14.49 5.17
CA VAL A 36 18.43 -14.63 4.39
C VAL A 36 19.63 -14.00 5.10
N GLY A 37 19.42 -13.02 5.98
CA GLY A 37 20.49 -12.32 6.69
C GLY A 37 21.27 -11.36 5.79
N GLY A 38 22.54 -11.09 6.12
CA GLY A 38 23.36 -10.08 5.43
C GLY A 38 23.48 -10.28 3.91
N SER A 39 23.46 -11.53 3.44
CA SER A 39 23.49 -11.86 2.01
C SER A 39 22.30 -11.31 1.23
N SER A 40 21.19 -10.96 1.89
CA SER A 40 20.02 -10.35 1.26
C SER A 40 20.32 -8.99 0.61
N LEU A 41 21.40 -8.32 1.03
CA LEU A 41 21.89 -7.07 0.45
C LEU A 41 22.82 -7.27 -0.75
N SER A 42 23.21 -8.52 -1.05
CA SER A 42 24.05 -8.82 -2.20
C SER A 42 23.29 -8.59 -3.49
N ARG A 43 23.96 -7.94 -4.47
CA ARG A 43 23.43 -7.73 -5.83
C ARG A 43 23.27 -9.03 -6.63
N THR A 44 23.80 -10.13 -6.13
CA THR A 44 23.61 -11.48 -6.71
C THR A 44 22.21 -12.03 -6.43
N LEU A 45 21.53 -11.54 -5.39
CA LEU A 45 20.14 -11.85 -5.07
C LEU A 45 19.25 -10.65 -5.43
N PRO A 46 17.98 -10.89 -5.82
CA PRO A 46 17.09 -9.81 -6.21
C PRO A 46 16.50 -9.02 -5.04
N LEU A 47 16.71 -9.48 -3.79
CA LEU A 47 16.05 -8.98 -2.59
C LEU A 47 16.34 -7.50 -2.33
N GLU A 48 17.58 -7.05 -2.48
CA GLU A 48 17.94 -5.63 -2.30
C GLU A 48 17.19 -4.72 -3.28
N ARG A 49 17.07 -5.16 -4.54
CA ARG A 49 16.41 -4.41 -5.59
C ARG A 49 14.91 -4.33 -5.31
N TRP A 50 14.29 -5.47 -5.01
CA TRP A 50 12.87 -5.50 -4.64
C TRP A 50 12.57 -4.66 -3.40
N TYR A 51 13.46 -4.67 -2.40
CA TYR A 51 13.31 -3.83 -1.21
C TYR A 51 13.27 -2.35 -1.58
N ARG A 52 14.19 -1.88 -2.42
CA ARG A 52 14.19 -0.49 -2.91
C ARG A 52 12.93 -0.16 -3.73
N ASP A 53 12.57 -1.04 -4.66
CA ASP A 53 11.46 -0.81 -5.58
C ASP A 53 10.11 -0.75 -4.84
N VAL A 54 9.87 -1.69 -3.93
CA VAL A 54 8.61 -1.76 -3.18
C VAL A 54 8.47 -0.59 -2.19
N ARG A 55 9.58 -0.12 -1.59
CA ARG A 55 9.56 1.05 -0.69
C ARG A 55 9.12 2.33 -1.40
N ALA A 56 9.51 2.53 -2.66
CA ALA A 56 9.03 3.67 -3.46
C ALA A 56 7.50 3.68 -3.62
N GLY A 57 6.87 2.50 -3.53
CA GLY A 57 5.41 2.35 -3.61
C GLY A 57 4.61 3.13 -2.56
N LEU A 58 5.22 3.52 -1.42
CA LEU A 58 4.59 4.33 -0.36
C LEU A 58 4.39 5.79 -0.78
N HIS A 59 5.26 6.28 -1.66
CA HIS A 59 5.33 7.68 -2.07
C HIS A 59 4.71 7.92 -3.45
N ASN A 60 4.54 6.86 -4.25
CA ASN A 60 3.87 6.95 -5.54
C ASN A 60 2.38 7.31 -5.35
N PRO A 61 1.86 8.33 -6.04
CA PRO A 61 0.45 8.69 -5.97
C PRO A 61 -0.48 7.52 -6.35
N PRO A 62 -1.59 7.30 -5.62
CA PRO A 62 -1.95 7.90 -4.34
C PRO A 62 -1.06 7.40 -3.20
N MET A 63 -0.37 8.31 -2.51
CA MET A 63 0.58 8.00 -1.44
C MET A 63 -0.12 7.49 -0.17
N ASP A 64 0.60 6.70 0.64
CA ASP A 64 0.01 5.91 1.73
C ASP A 64 -0.71 6.75 2.81
N ASP A 65 -0.16 7.92 3.17
CA ASP A 65 -0.78 8.83 4.14
C ASP A 65 -2.05 9.47 3.59
N SER A 66 -2.03 9.84 2.30
CA SER A 66 -3.16 10.41 1.59
C SER A 66 -4.29 9.38 1.44
N VAL A 67 -3.96 8.12 1.12
CA VAL A 67 -4.93 7.01 1.14
C VAL A 67 -5.56 6.87 2.52
N THR A 68 -4.75 6.91 3.57
CA THR A 68 -5.25 6.78 4.96
C THR A 68 -6.21 7.92 5.32
N LYS A 69 -5.86 9.16 4.98
CA LYS A 69 -6.74 10.33 5.18
C LYS A 69 -8.06 10.21 4.42
N LEU A 70 -8.01 9.76 3.16
CA LEU A 70 -9.21 9.59 2.32
C LEU A 70 -10.12 8.48 2.85
N LEU A 71 -9.57 7.34 3.25
CA LEU A 71 -10.33 6.24 3.85
C LEU A 71 -10.94 6.64 5.20
N ALA A 72 -10.18 7.34 6.05
CA ALA A 72 -10.68 7.84 7.34
C ALA A 72 -11.82 8.85 7.15
N LYS A 73 -11.66 9.81 6.22
CA LYS A 73 -12.72 10.76 5.87
C LYS A 73 -13.99 10.03 5.42
N ARG A 74 -13.85 9.04 4.54
CA ARG A 74 -14.98 8.23 4.07
C ARG A 74 -15.70 7.53 5.24
N ALA A 75 -14.96 6.90 6.13
CA ALA A 75 -15.53 6.19 7.28
C ALA A 75 -16.29 7.14 8.23
N LEU A 76 -15.77 8.36 8.46
CA LEU A 76 -16.45 9.39 9.25
C LEU A 76 -17.72 9.91 8.56
N ASP A 77 -17.71 10.05 7.23
CA ASP A 77 -18.89 10.48 6.47
C ASP A 77 -19.98 9.39 6.43
N GLU A 78 -19.61 8.10 6.46
CA GLU A 78 -20.57 6.99 6.58
C GLU A 78 -21.14 6.84 8.00
N GLY A 79 -20.35 7.15 9.04
CA GLY A 79 -20.75 7.04 10.44
C GLY A 79 -21.59 8.21 10.97
N LYS A 80 -21.73 9.29 10.20
CA LYS A 80 -22.68 10.38 10.49
C LYS A 80 -24.07 9.95 10.01
N LEU A 81 -24.85 9.40 10.94
CA LEU A 81 -26.32 9.35 10.84
C LEU A 81 -26.91 10.75 11.03
#